data_AF-A0A972GBU5-F1
#
_entry.id   AF-A0A972GBU5-F1
#
_cell.length_a   1.000
_cell.length_b   1.000
_cell.length_c   1.000
_cell.angle_alpha   90.00
_cell.angle_beta   90.00
_cell.angle_gamma   90.00
#
_symmetry.space_group_name_H-M   'P 1'
#
loop_
_entity.id
_entity.type
_entity.pdbx_description
1 polymer ?
#
loop_
_entity_poly.entity_id
_entity_poly.type
_entity_poly.pdbx_seq_one_letter_code
_entity_poly.pdbx_strand_id
1 'polypeptide(L)'
;MQRWICMLGMFALTISMLTIAPVHAETDEFRAVWIDAFGAGIYNEEEIDQLIADVKAANMNAIVAQVGRRGDCFCNNAIMPRTQANIAPEPFDPLETLIERAHAEGIEVHAWVIATAIWNSDTPPLADNHVFNTNGPSAEGNDNWLLVRSDGTVRGGLDYYLDPGHPDAADYIVSMYTSIIENYDVDGINMDRIRYPDFNLEPNVSAWGYNPVAVQRFQEATGRTDTPEASDAEWSQWRRDQITNIVRRVYLESYAIDPEVKISADTITYGYGPETQGGWENSRTYAEVLQDWRSWMEEGILDINMPMNYKREHFVDEPNNQLRMYEEWNTFAKDHQFDRQAVIGSALYLNFIEGSVDQVRKALEPSASGNSAVGWVGYSYRTPDVGTLTGERTGEEGRAELLRALTEPSEYDDVTPPVFAETATIPAMPWKDSPTYGHLRGTVQDRAGTALDQVQVKIYALPKRKLVDTRITDGSGWFGFVDLEPGRYLVRVEEKESARGGTAFVRIEAGELASVELRSFQGR
;
A
#
# COMPACT_ATOMS: atom_id res chain seq x y z
N MET A 1 -91.15 40.88 8.41
CA MET A 1 -90.64 39.56 8.85
C MET A 1 -89.70 39.05 7.77
N GLN A 2 -88.39 39.15 7.98
CA GLN A 2 -87.41 38.66 7.00
C GLN A 2 -86.27 37.99 7.76
N ARG A 3 -86.13 36.70 7.50
CA ARG A 3 -85.29 35.74 8.24
C ARG A 3 -83.85 35.84 7.78
N TRP A 4 -82.95 35.73 8.75
CA TRP A 4 -81.50 35.60 8.57
C TRP A 4 -81.16 34.16 8.17
N ILE A 5 -80.26 33.98 7.21
CA ILE A 5 -79.63 32.68 6.89
C ILE A 5 -78.12 32.91 6.92
N CYS A 6 -77.46 32.31 7.92
CA CYS A 6 -76.00 32.23 8.01
C CYS A 6 -75.51 31.06 7.14
N MET A 7 -74.62 31.33 6.20
CA MET A 7 -73.84 30.31 5.49
C MET A 7 -72.55 30.03 6.26
N LEU A 8 -72.38 28.79 6.72
CA LEU A 8 -71.12 28.23 7.20
C LEU A 8 -70.32 27.72 5.98
N GLY A 9 -69.18 28.35 5.70
CA GLY A 9 -68.20 27.86 4.73
C GLY A 9 -67.33 26.77 5.34
N MET A 10 -67.36 25.58 4.73
CA MET A 10 -66.58 24.42 5.13
C MET A 10 -65.24 24.44 4.37
N PHE A 11 -64.14 24.78 5.06
CA PHE A 11 -62.79 24.68 4.50
C PHE A 11 -62.33 23.21 4.60
N ALA A 12 -62.14 22.55 3.46
CA ALA A 12 -61.50 21.24 3.38
C ALA A 12 -59.98 21.43 3.41
N LEU A 13 -59.33 20.97 4.48
CA LEU A 13 -57.88 20.96 4.64
C LEU A 13 -57.32 19.71 3.92
N THR A 14 -56.77 19.88 2.72
CA THR A 14 -56.01 18.83 2.04
C THR A 14 -54.63 18.72 2.67
N ILE A 15 -54.41 17.68 3.49
CA ILE A 15 -53.09 17.31 4.00
C ILE A 15 -52.39 16.55 2.86
N SER A 16 -51.50 17.23 2.13
CA SER A 16 -50.53 16.56 1.27
C SER A 16 -49.54 15.81 2.15
N MET A 17 -49.64 14.47 2.19
CA MET A 17 -48.56 13.63 2.69
C MET A 17 -47.37 13.77 1.74
N LEU A 18 -46.34 14.52 2.15
CA LEU A 18 -45.02 14.38 1.53
C LEU A 18 -44.54 12.95 1.84
N THR A 19 -44.46 12.12 0.81
CA THR A 19 -43.65 10.91 0.84
C THR A 19 -42.19 11.35 0.93
N ILE A 20 -41.65 11.36 2.14
CA ILE A 20 -40.20 11.40 2.35
C ILE A 20 -39.71 10.05 1.82
N ALA A 21 -38.99 10.07 0.68
CA ALA A 21 -38.27 8.88 0.23
C ALA A 21 -37.34 8.44 1.36
N PRO A 22 -37.23 7.13 1.66
CA PRO A 22 -36.21 6.68 2.59
C PRO A 22 -34.86 7.17 2.04
N VAL A 23 -34.15 7.96 2.83
CA VAL A 23 -32.70 8.16 2.62
C VAL A 23 -32.12 6.79 2.97
N HIS A 24 -31.83 5.97 1.95
CA HIS A 24 -30.95 4.83 2.14
C HIS A 24 -29.61 5.41 2.58
N ALA A 25 -29.10 4.93 3.72
CA ALA A 25 -27.77 5.30 4.15
C ALA A 25 -26.81 4.74 3.11
N GLU A 26 -26.04 5.60 2.45
CA GLU A 26 -24.95 5.14 1.57
C GLU A 26 -24.07 4.19 2.38
N THR A 27 -23.68 3.07 1.76
CA THR A 27 -22.75 2.13 2.38
C THR A 27 -21.36 2.76 2.39
N ASP A 28 -20.69 2.77 3.54
CA ASP A 28 -19.27 3.12 3.63
C ASP A 28 -18.45 1.92 3.12
N GLU A 29 -17.98 2.00 1.88
CA GLU A 29 -17.25 0.91 1.23
C GLU A 29 -16.21 1.46 0.25
N PHE A 30 -14.96 1.03 0.39
CA PHE A 30 -13.89 1.36 -0.54
C PHE A 30 -13.99 0.44 -1.76
N ARG A 31 -14.37 0.99 -2.91
CA ARG A 31 -14.61 0.24 -4.15
C ARG A 31 -13.66 0.73 -5.22
N ALA A 32 -12.69 -0.10 -5.56
CA ALA A 32 -11.61 0.31 -6.44
C ALA A 32 -11.27 -0.68 -7.55
N VAL A 33 -10.47 -0.19 -8.48
CA VAL A 33 -9.83 -1.00 -9.51
C VAL A 33 -8.35 -0.64 -9.62
N TRP A 34 -7.49 -1.64 -9.79
CA TRP A 34 -6.09 -1.44 -10.12
C TRP A 34 -5.90 -1.26 -11.63
N ILE A 35 -5.17 -0.21 -12.00
CA ILE A 35 -4.83 0.12 -13.38
C ILE A 35 -3.34 -0.15 -13.60
N ASP A 36 -3.04 -1.19 -14.37
CA ASP A 36 -1.65 -1.50 -14.73
C ASP A 36 -1.16 -0.65 -15.91
N ALA A 37 0.11 -0.22 -15.85
CA ALA A 37 0.73 0.65 -16.85
C ALA A 37 1.28 -0.12 -18.08
N PHE A 38 0.68 -1.26 -18.40
CA PHE A 38 1.05 -2.11 -19.55
C PHE A 38 0.03 -2.07 -20.70
N GLY A 39 -1.02 -1.27 -20.60
CA GLY A 39 -1.93 -1.01 -21.70
C GLY A 39 -2.96 0.07 -21.35
N ALA A 40 -4.18 -0.08 -21.87
CA ALA A 40 -5.23 0.93 -21.77
C ALA A 40 -5.52 1.36 -20.33
N GLY A 41 -5.66 2.67 -20.13
CA GLY A 41 -6.18 3.29 -18.90
C GLY A 41 -5.67 4.72 -18.71
N ILE A 42 -4.35 4.92 -18.86
CA ILE A 42 -3.70 6.21 -18.55
C ILE A 42 -2.72 6.67 -19.64
N TYR A 43 -2.80 6.18 -20.88
CA TYR A 43 -1.83 6.57 -21.91
C TYR A 43 -2.16 7.93 -22.55
N ASN A 44 -3.40 8.38 -22.47
CA ASN A 44 -3.89 9.63 -23.07
C ASN A 44 -5.21 10.06 -22.42
N GLU A 45 -5.69 11.27 -22.76
CA GLU A 45 -6.94 11.83 -22.20
C GLU A 45 -8.18 10.96 -22.47
N GLU A 46 -8.31 10.38 -23.66
CA GLU A 46 -9.48 9.56 -24.03
C GLU A 46 -9.56 8.28 -23.19
N GLU A 47 -8.42 7.65 -22.91
CA GLU A 47 -8.37 6.48 -22.03
C GLU A 47 -8.73 6.85 -20.58
N ILE A 48 -8.28 8.01 -20.09
CA ILE A 48 -8.60 8.50 -18.74
C ILE A 48 -10.10 8.82 -18.62
N ASP A 49 -10.67 9.51 -19.61
CA ASP A 49 -12.10 9.83 -19.65
C ASP A 49 -12.95 8.55 -19.63
N GLN A 50 -12.56 7.52 -20.40
CA GLN A 50 -13.25 6.24 -20.41
C GLN A 50 -13.09 5.49 -19.07
N LEU A 51 -11.90 5.50 -18.49
CA LEU A 51 -11.65 4.90 -17.18
C LEU A 51 -12.57 5.48 -16.11
N ILE A 52 -12.70 6.80 -16.05
CA ILE A 52 -13.55 7.48 -15.08
C ILE A 52 -15.02 7.16 -15.33
N ALA A 53 -15.45 7.13 -16.59
CA ALA A 53 -16.81 6.73 -16.95
C ALA A 53 -17.12 5.29 -16.48
N ASP A 54 -16.19 4.35 -16.68
CA ASP A 54 -16.33 2.96 -16.25
C ASP A 54 -16.40 2.84 -14.72
N VAL A 55 -15.52 3.53 -13.99
CA VAL A 55 -15.49 3.53 -12.50
C VAL A 55 -16.82 4.05 -11.94
N LYS A 56 -17.33 5.17 -12.48
CA LYS A 56 -18.65 5.69 -12.09
C LYS A 56 -19.79 4.73 -12.41
N ALA A 57 -19.79 4.15 -13.62
CA ALA A 57 -20.82 3.22 -14.03
C ALA A 57 -20.83 1.93 -13.19
N ALA A 58 -19.70 1.58 -12.57
CA ALA A 58 -19.56 0.45 -11.65
C ALA A 58 -19.92 0.77 -10.18
N ASN A 59 -20.39 1.99 -9.87
CA ASN A 59 -20.56 2.49 -8.49
C ASN A 59 -19.28 2.34 -7.64
N MET A 60 -18.11 2.47 -8.27
CA MET A 60 -16.81 2.51 -7.61
C MET A 60 -16.41 3.96 -7.30
N ASN A 61 -15.53 4.14 -6.31
CA ASN A 61 -15.18 5.46 -5.75
C ASN A 61 -13.67 5.70 -5.64
N ALA A 62 -12.82 4.75 -6.06
CA ALA A 62 -11.38 4.93 -6.06
C ALA A 62 -10.69 4.24 -7.25
N ILE A 63 -9.56 4.81 -7.68
CA ILE A 63 -8.67 4.29 -8.72
C ILE A 63 -7.28 4.10 -8.12
N VAL A 64 -6.72 2.89 -8.23
CA VAL A 64 -5.34 2.61 -7.83
C VAL A 64 -4.47 2.46 -9.08
N ALA A 65 -3.86 3.57 -9.53
CA ALA A 65 -3.21 3.65 -10.83
C ALA A 65 -1.69 3.47 -10.76
N GLN A 66 -1.14 2.54 -11.54
CA GLN A 66 0.31 2.34 -11.62
C GLN A 66 0.99 3.53 -12.28
N VAL A 67 1.52 4.45 -11.49
CA VAL A 67 2.26 5.61 -12.00
C VAL A 67 3.76 5.35 -12.00
N GLY A 68 4.28 4.65 -10.99
CA GLY A 68 5.69 4.25 -10.92
C GLY A 68 5.85 2.81 -11.36
N ARG A 69 6.33 2.56 -12.58
CA ARG A 69 6.30 1.20 -13.17
C ARG A 69 7.63 0.47 -13.06
N ARG A 70 8.71 1.05 -13.56
CA ARG A 70 10.05 0.45 -13.53
C ARG A 70 11.08 1.57 -13.39
N GLY A 71 11.14 2.19 -12.21
CA GLY A 71 12.01 3.36 -11.98
C GLY A 71 11.69 4.59 -12.84
N ASP A 72 10.54 4.58 -13.53
CA ASP A 72 10.01 5.61 -14.40
C ASP A 72 8.58 5.98 -13.99
N CYS A 73 8.13 7.19 -14.35
CA CYS A 73 6.82 7.71 -13.99
C CYS A 73 5.89 7.94 -15.18
N PHE A 74 4.62 7.58 -15.05
CA PHE A 74 3.51 8.10 -15.86
C PHE A 74 3.09 9.48 -15.35
N CYS A 75 4.07 10.38 -15.17
CA CYS A 75 3.92 11.71 -14.62
C CYS A 75 5.18 12.55 -14.97
N ASN A 76 5.14 13.88 -14.86
CA ASN A 76 6.25 14.76 -15.26
C ASN A 76 7.11 15.31 -14.11
N ASN A 77 6.51 15.50 -12.94
CA ASN A 77 7.07 16.29 -11.84
C ASN A 77 7.58 15.47 -10.64
N ALA A 78 7.59 14.13 -10.71
CA ALA A 78 8.19 13.30 -9.66
C ALA A 78 9.71 13.11 -9.87
N ILE A 79 10.42 12.57 -8.86
CA ILE A 79 11.87 12.33 -9.01
C ILE A 79 12.20 11.24 -10.05
N MET A 80 11.25 10.32 -10.26
CA MET A 80 11.35 9.29 -11.29
C MET A 80 11.19 9.96 -12.66
N PRO A 81 12.09 9.72 -13.63
CA PRO A 81 11.95 10.30 -14.96
C PRO A 81 10.66 9.85 -15.64
N ARG A 82 10.11 10.71 -16.50
CA ARG A 82 8.97 10.37 -17.35
C ARG A 82 9.22 9.06 -18.11
N THR A 83 8.22 8.20 -18.14
CA THR A 83 8.27 6.91 -18.82
C THR A 83 8.57 7.05 -20.31
N GLN A 84 9.32 6.08 -20.83
CA GLN A 84 9.54 5.90 -22.27
C GLN A 84 8.44 5.05 -22.94
N ALA A 85 7.35 4.73 -22.23
CA ALA A 85 6.16 4.17 -22.85
C ALA A 85 5.56 5.16 -23.87
N ASN A 86 4.77 4.65 -24.82
CA ASN A 86 4.14 5.45 -25.86
C ASN A 86 2.89 6.19 -25.34
N ILE A 87 3.03 6.91 -24.23
CA ILE A 87 2.00 7.83 -23.72
C ILE A 87 1.96 9.10 -24.57
N ALA A 88 0.84 9.84 -24.53
CA ALA A 88 0.73 11.10 -25.24
C ALA A 88 1.90 12.04 -24.87
N PRO A 89 2.43 12.82 -25.84
CA PRO A 89 3.63 13.62 -25.63
C PRO A 89 3.36 14.78 -24.66
N GLU A 90 4.42 15.37 -24.11
CA GLU A 90 4.32 16.62 -23.36
C GLU A 90 3.56 17.69 -24.17
N PRO A 91 2.73 18.52 -23.52
CA PRO A 91 2.66 18.72 -22.07
C PRO A 91 1.73 17.76 -21.31
N PHE A 92 1.22 16.69 -21.92
CA PHE A 92 0.33 15.73 -21.23
C PHE A 92 1.01 15.09 -20.01
N ASP A 93 0.40 15.24 -18.84
CA ASP A 93 0.78 14.56 -17.61
C ASP A 93 -0.33 13.54 -17.24
N PRO A 94 -0.05 12.23 -17.34
CA PRO A 94 -1.08 11.22 -17.07
C PRO A 94 -1.63 11.26 -15.64
N LEU A 95 -0.78 11.46 -14.63
CA LEU A 95 -1.20 11.46 -13.24
C LEU A 95 -2.01 12.71 -12.91
N GLU A 96 -1.52 13.90 -13.31
CA GLU A 96 -2.27 15.15 -13.09
C GLU A 96 -3.64 15.10 -13.78
N THR A 97 -3.67 14.65 -15.03
CA THR A 97 -4.94 14.56 -15.78
C THR A 97 -5.90 13.57 -15.12
N LEU A 98 -5.41 12.43 -14.62
CA LEU A 98 -6.22 11.45 -13.92
C LEU A 98 -6.83 12.05 -12.65
N ILE A 99 -6.02 12.73 -11.84
CA ILE A 99 -6.43 13.40 -10.60
C ILE A 99 -7.54 14.43 -10.89
N GLU A 100 -7.27 15.39 -11.78
CA GLU A 100 -8.22 16.47 -12.10
C GLU A 100 -9.60 15.93 -12.53
N ARG A 101 -9.59 14.87 -13.35
CA ARG A 101 -10.82 14.30 -13.92
C ARG A 101 -11.55 13.41 -12.92
N ALA A 102 -10.83 12.62 -12.13
CA ALA A 102 -11.41 11.74 -11.12
C ALA A 102 -12.01 12.56 -9.95
N HIS A 103 -11.28 13.57 -9.47
CA HIS A 103 -11.75 14.47 -8.42
C HIS A 103 -13.00 15.25 -8.82
N ALA A 104 -13.11 15.66 -10.09
CA ALA A 104 -14.32 16.30 -10.61
C ALA A 104 -15.58 15.42 -10.50
N GLU A 105 -15.39 14.11 -10.33
CA GLU A 105 -16.44 13.11 -10.19
C GLU A 105 -16.49 12.46 -8.80
N GLY A 106 -15.71 12.97 -7.85
CA GLY A 106 -15.66 12.46 -6.47
C GLY A 106 -14.99 11.09 -6.34
N ILE A 107 -14.07 10.75 -7.25
CA ILE A 107 -13.30 9.51 -7.25
C ILE A 107 -11.90 9.79 -6.71
N GLU A 108 -11.46 9.01 -5.72
CA GLU A 108 -10.10 9.09 -5.20
C GLU A 108 -9.07 8.49 -6.17
N VAL A 109 -7.87 9.07 -6.22
CA VAL A 109 -6.73 8.58 -6.99
C VAL A 109 -5.59 8.20 -6.06
N HIS A 110 -5.25 6.91 -6.08
CA HIS A 110 -4.16 6.33 -5.31
C HIS A 110 -3.02 6.00 -6.26
N ALA A 111 -1.88 6.66 -6.10
CA ALA A 111 -0.71 6.47 -6.94
C ALA A 111 0.03 5.18 -6.56
N TRP A 112 -0.09 4.17 -7.41
CA TRP A 112 0.61 2.90 -7.27
C TRP A 112 2.03 2.97 -7.84
N VAL A 113 3.02 2.65 -7.00
CA VAL A 113 4.44 2.63 -7.37
C VAL A 113 5.07 1.29 -7.02
N ILE A 114 5.83 0.76 -7.98
CA ILE A 114 6.69 -0.41 -7.79
C ILE A 114 7.95 0.01 -7.02
N ALA A 115 8.07 -0.45 -5.77
CA ALA A 115 9.14 -0.03 -4.87
C ALA A 115 10.54 -0.43 -5.33
N THR A 116 10.71 -1.72 -5.70
CA THR A 116 12.05 -2.31 -5.84
C THR A 116 12.43 -2.65 -7.28
N ALA A 117 11.51 -3.10 -8.13
CA ALA A 117 11.83 -3.50 -9.49
C ALA A 117 11.95 -2.30 -10.43
N ILE A 118 13.15 -2.04 -10.96
CA ILE A 118 13.48 -0.79 -11.64
C ILE A 118 13.76 -0.94 -13.13
N TRP A 119 14.04 -2.13 -13.65
CA TRP A 119 14.30 -2.28 -15.09
C TRP A 119 14.21 -3.73 -15.53
N ASN A 120 13.85 -4.01 -16.78
CA ASN A 120 13.70 -5.39 -17.24
C ASN A 120 14.23 -5.71 -18.65
N SER A 121 14.90 -4.76 -19.31
CA SER A 121 15.41 -4.89 -20.66
C SER A 121 16.94 -4.92 -20.67
N ASP A 122 17.53 -5.56 -21.67
CA ASP A 122 18.98 -5.50 -21.90
C ASP A 122 19.41 -4.16 -22.52
N THR A 123 18.47 -3.41 -23.11
CA THR A 123 18.69 -2.02 -23.53
C THR A 123 18.44 -1.12 -22.33
N PRO A 124 19.40 -0.25 -21.93
CA PRO A 124 19.18 0.69 -20.83
C PRO A 124 18.02 1.67 -21.10
N PRO A 125 17.38 2.22 -20.05
CA PRO A 125 16.40 3.28 -20.17
C PRO A 125 16.99 4.52 -20.85
N LEU A 126 16.14 5.26 -21.57
CA LEU A 126 16.55 6.45 -22.33
C LEU A 126 16.94 7.65 -21.45
N ALA A 127 16.34 7.79 -20.27
CA ALA A 127 16.59 8.92 -19.39
C ALA A 127 17.89 8.73 -18.60
N ASP A 128 18.83 9.66 -18.75
CA ASP A 128 20.16 9.58 -18.09
C ASP A 128 20.06 9.54 -16.56
N ASN A 129 19.04 10.20 -15.99
CA ASN A 129 18.78 10.24 -14.54
C ASN A 129 17.94 9.05 -14.03
N HIS A 130 17.65 8.06 -14.86
CA HIS A 130 16.95 6.86 -14.42
C HIS A 130 17.83 6.04 -13.47
N VAL A 131 17.27 5.56 -12.35
CA VAL A 131 18.04 4.87 -11.28
C VAL A 131 18.84 3.65 -11.77
N PHE A 132 18.34 2.91 -12.75
CA PHE A 132 19.11 1.86 -13.42
C PHE A 132 20.41 2.36 -14.08
N ASN A 133 20.39 3.56 -14.69
CA ASN A 133 21.56 4.14 -15.36
C ASN A 133 22.56 4.71 -14.35
N THR A 134 22.08 5.31 -13.25
CA THR A 134 22.92 5.95 -12.24
C THR A 134 23.48 4.96 -11.21
N ASN A 135 22.69 3.95 -10.82
CA ASN A 135 22.96 3.07 -9.67
C ASN A 135 22.77 1.57 -9.97
N GLY A 136 22.63 1.21 -11.25
CA GLY A 136 22.44 -0.17 -11.70
C GLY A 136 23.75 -0.89 -12.05
N PRO A 137 23.75 -1.75 -13.08
CA PRO A 137 24.86 -2.69 -13.33
C PRO A 137 26.23 -2.05 -13.61
N SER A 138 26.26 -0.79 -14.07
CA SER A 138 27.50 -0.05 -14.34
C SER A 138 28.08 0.65 -13.12
N ALA A 139 27.34 0.75 -12.02
CA ALA A 139 27.82 1.36 -10.78
C ALA A 139 28.67 0.37 -9.96
N GLU A 140 29.59 0.90 -9.17
CA GLU A 140 30.51 0.12 -8.33
C GLU A 140 30.43 0.56 -6.87
N GLY A 141 30.77 -0.34 -5.94
CA GLY A 141 30.80 -0.02 -4.51
C GLY A 141 29.43 0.45 -3.98
N ASN A 142 29.43 1.54 -3.23
CA ASN A 142 28.22 2.13 -2.62
C ASN A 142 27.28 2.77 -3.65
N ASP A 143 27.74 3.05 -4.87
CA ASP A 143 26.85 3.57 -5.91
C ASP A 143 26.01 2.46 -6.55
N ASN A 144 26.36 1.18 -6.32
CA ASN A 144 25.60 0.04 -6.83
C ASN A 144 24.50 -0.38 -5.85
N TRP A 145 23.26 -0.06 -6.20
CA TRP A 145 22.10 -0.28 -5.36
C TRP A 145 21.37 -1.59 -5.67
N LEU A 146 21.93 -2.43 -6.55
CA LEU A 146 21.23 -3.62 -6.99
C LEU A 146 21.16 -4.70 -5.91
N LEU A 147 19.98 -5.30 -5.83
CA LEU A 147 19.72 -6.50 -5.07
C LEU A 147 20.47 -7.69 -5.68
N VAL A 148 21.12 -8.46 -4.82
CA VAL A 148 21.87 -9.67 -5.20
C VAL A 148 21.25 -10.88 -4.51
N ARG A 149 21.13 -12.00 -5.24
CA ARG A 149 20.76 -13.30 -4.68
C ARG A 149 21.98 -14.00 -4.10
N SER A 150 21.79 -14.94 -3.18
CA SER A 150 22.86 -15.68 -2.50
C SER A 150 23.83 -16.42 -3.45
N ASP A 151 23.41 -16.73 -4.68
CA ASP A 151 24.25 -17.33 -5.72
C ASP A 151 24.95 -16.31 -6.66
N GLY A 152 24.86 -15.02 -6.34
CA GLY A 152 25.41 -13.92 -7.13
C GLY A 152 24.52 -13.44 -8.28
N THR A 153 23.31 -13.98 -8.44
CA THR A 153 22.35 -13.53 -9.46
C THR A 153 21.84 -12.11 -9.14
N VAL A 154 21.85 -11.22 -10.12
CA VAL A 154 21.40 -9.82 -9.98
C VAL A 154 20.05 -9.52 -10.65
N ARG A 155 19.41 -10.53 -11.25
CA ARG A 155 18.08 -10.44 -11.88
C ARG A 155 17.15 -11.51 -11.36
N GLY A 156 15.95 -11.10 -10.94
CA GLY A 156 14.83 -11.99 -10.65
C GLY A 156 13.92 -12.07 -11.88
N GLY A 157 13.95 -13.19 -12.59
CA GLY A 157 13.34 -13.27 -13.91
C GLY A 157 14.04 -12.32 -14.88
N LEU A 158 13.32 -11.33 -15.40
CA LEU A 158 13.90 -10.27 -16.24
C LEU A 158 14.21 -9.00 -15.46
N ASP A 159 13.69 -8.83 -14.25
CA ASP A 159 13.76 -7.55 -13.54
C ASP A 159 15.11 -7.41 -12.79
N TYR A 160 15.63 -6.19 -12.77
CA TYR A 160 16.62 -5.68 -11.82
C TYR A 160 15.90 -5.01 -10.66
N TYR A 161 16.42 -5.17 -9.45
CA TYR A 161 15.79 -4.68 -8.24
C TYR A 161 16.76 -3.83 -7.43
N LEU A 162 16.24 -2.81 -6.74
CA LEU A 162 16.95 -2.11 -5.67
C LEU A 162 17.01 -2.99 -4.42
N ASP A 163 18.12 -2.93 -3.68
CA ASP A 163 18.26 -3.61 -2.39
C ASP A 163 17.71 -2.74 -1.25
N PRO A 164 16.62 -3.14 -0.56
CA PRO A 164 16.10 -2.44 0.62
C PRO A 164 17.12 -2.33 1.76
N GLY A 165 18.11 -3.21 1.80
CA GLY A 165 19.22 -3.18 2.76
C GLY A 165 20.35 -2.22 2.39
N HIS A 166 20.29 -1.55 1.24
CA HIS A 166 21.21 -0.47 0.88
C HIS A 166 20.62 0.88 1.31
N PRO A 167 21.31 1.69 2.15
CA PRO A 167 20.74 2.91 2.73
C PRO A 167 20.32 3.92 1.66
N ASP A 168 21.18 4.22 0.69
CA ASP A 168 20.84 5.20 -0.35
C ASP A 168 19.71 4.72 -1.28
N ALA A 169 19.57 3.39 -1.45
CA ALA A 169 18.47 2.82 -2.22
C ALA A 169 17.16 2.91 -1.43
N ALA A 170 17.18 2.65 -0.12
CA ALA A 170 16.04 2.84 0.77
C ALA A 170 15.58 4.30 0.79
N ASP A 171 16.51 5.25 0.87
CA ASP A 171 16.24 6.69 0.80
C ASP A 171 15.63 7.10 -0.55
N TYR A 172 16.15 6.56 -1.66
CA TYR A 172 15.57 6.77 -2.99
C TYR A 172 14.15 6.20 -3.06
N ILE A 173 13.91 4.99 -2.54
CA ILE A 173 12.58 4.36 -2.51
C ILE A 173 11.58 5.25 -1.77
N VAL A 174 11.92 5.73 -0.57
CA VAL A 174 11.07 6.69 0.17
C VAL A 174 10.81 7.94 -0.68
N SER A 175 11.86 8.48 -1.31
CA SER A 175 11.77 9.70 -2.11
C SER A 175 10.90 9.55 -3.36
N MET A 176 10.79 8.35 -3.95
CA MET A 176 9.87 8.09 -5.05
C MET A 176 8.42 8.41 -4.63
N TYR A 177 8.02 7.96 -3.44
CA TYR A 177 6.69 8.18 -2.90
C TYR A 177 6.47 9.63 -2.45
N THR A 178 7.37 10.17 -1.64
CA THR A 178 7.20 11.54 -1.11
C THR A 178 7.22 12.58 -2.21
N SER A 179 8.01 12.38 -3.27
CA SER A 179 8.01 13.30 -4.42
C SER A 179 6.70 13.33 -5.18
N ILE A 180 5.91 12.25 -5.16
CA ILE A 180 4.57 12.27 -5.77
C ILE A 180 3.65 13.15 -4.90
N ILE A 181 3.65 12.95 -3.59
CA ILE A 181 2.82 13.72 -2.66
C ILE A 181 3.19 15.22 -2.69
N GLU A 182 4.47 15.55 -2.82
CA GLU A 182 4.93 16.94 -2.92
C GLU A 182 4.47 17.66 -4.19
N ASN A 183 4.14 16.93 -5.26
CA ASN A 183 3.92 17.50 -6.60
C ASN A 183 2.53 17.22 -7.18
N TYR A 184 1.73 16.35 -6.57
CA TYR A 184 0.40 15.94 -7.05
C TYR A 184 -0.59 15.83 -5.90
N ASP A 185 -1.83 16.24 -6.15
CA ASP A 185 -2.96 16.15 -5.21
C ASP A 185 -3.56 14.73 -5.19
N VAL A 186 -2.76 13.74 -4.78
CA VAL A 186 -3.18 12.35 -4.69
C VAL A 186 -3.90 12.08 -3.36
N ASP A 187 -4.97 11.29 -3.39
CA ASP A 187 -5.67 10.85 -2.17
C ASP A 187 -4.89 9.76 -1.43
N GLY A 188 -4.00 9.05 -2.14
CA GLY A 188 -3.19 8.01 -1.54
C GLY A 188 -1.97 7.59 -2.34
N ILE A 189 -1.07 6.91 -1.65
CA ILE A 189 0.08 6.20 -2.20
C ILE A 189 -0.13 4.70 -1.97
N ASN A 190 0.04 3.92 -3.03
CA ASN A 190 -0.03 2.46 -2.97
C ASN A 190 1.33 1.82 -3.25
N MET A 191 1.91 1.18 -2.25
CA MET A 191 3.23 0.53 -2.32
C MET A 191 3.10 -0.90 -2.84
N ASP A 192 3.59 -1.19 -4.04
CA ASP A 192 3.72 -2.56 -4.54
C ASP A 192 5.19 -2.97 -4.58
N ARG A 193 5.41 -4.28 -4.49
CA ARG A 193 6.73 -4.90 -4.45
C ARG A 193 7.63 -4.30 -3.35
N ILE A 194 7.03 -3.78 -2.28
CA ILE A 194 7.71 -3.39 -1.04
C ILE A 194 8.05 -4.65 -0.22
N ARG A 195 8.92 -5.47 -0.81
CA ARG A 195 9.29 -6.81 -0.37
C ARG A 195 10.52 -7.29 -1.12
N TYR A 196 11.07 -8.45 -0.72
CA TYR A 196 12.06 -9.14 -1.52
C TYR A 196 11.40 -9.95 -2.67
N PRO A 197 12.11 -10.22 -3.78
CA PRO A 197 11.58 -11.00 -4.90
C PRO A 197 11.31 -12.46 -4.54
N ASP A 198 10.40 -13.08 -5.30
CA ASP A 198 9.95 -14.47 -5.16
C ASP A 198 10.75 -15.48 -6.02
N PHE A 199 11.80 -15.03 -6.71
CA PHE A 199 12.72 -15.85 -7.51
C PHE A 199 13.78 -16.56 -6.64
N ASN A 200 13.30 -17.29 -5.64
CA ASN A 200 14.13 -17.94 -4.62
C ASN A 200 14.67 -19.30 -5.08
N LEU A 201 15.71 -19.77 -4.39
CA LEU A 201 16.33 -21.06 -4.67
C LEU A 201 15.57 -22.21 -4.00
N GLU A 202 14.87 -21.92 -2.91
CA GLU A 202 14.11 -22.88 -2.11
C GLU A 202 12.75 -22.27 -1.71
N PRO A 203 11.67 -23.07 -1.58
CA PRO A 203 10.40 -22.58 -1.07
C PRO A 203 10.54 -22.05 0.36
N ASN A 204 9.78 -21.01 0.73
CA ASN A 204 9.77 -20.44 2.08
C ASN A 204 11.12 -19.89 2.58
N VAL A 205 12.11 -19.68 1.70
CA VAL A 205 13.40 -19.11 2.07
C VAL A 205 13.77 -18.01 1.09
N SER A 206 13.83 -16.76 1.57
CA SER A 206 14.32 -15.65 0.76
C SER A 206 15.82 -15.81 0.48
N ALA A 207 16.18 -15.90 -0.79
CA ALA A 207 17.56 -15.98 -1.26
C ALA A 207 18.15 -14.60 -1.61
N TRP A 208 17.41 -13.51 -1.45
CA TRP A 208 17.79 -12.16 -1.90
C TRP A 208 18.31 -11.26 -0.77
N GLY A 209 18.95 -10.13 -1.11
CA GLY A 209 19.45 -9.14 -0.15
C GLY A 209 20.95 -9.20 0.13
N TYR A 210 21.70 -9.86 -0.76
CA TYR A 210 23.14 -10.06 -0.62
C TYR A 210 23.98 -8.95 -1.28
N ASN A 211 23.43 -7.75 -1.46
CA ASN A 211 24.26 -6.61 -1.84
C ASN A 211 25.41 -6.46 -0.81
N PRO A 212 26.67 -6.25 -1.24
CA PRO A 212 27.80 -6.17 -0.32
C PRO A 212 27.62 -5.15 0.81
N VAL A 213 26.98 -4.01 0.53
CA VAL A 213 26.68 -2.98 1.53
C VAL A 213 25.67 -3.49 2.56
N ALA A 214 24.61 -4.18 2.13
CA ALA A 214 23.62 -4.76 3.03
C ALA A 214 24.22 -5.84 3.96
N VAL A 215 25.06 -6.72 3.40
CA VAL A 215 25.77 -7.75 4.19
C VAL A 215 26.71 -7.12 5.20
N GLN A 216 27.46 -6.07 4.81
CA GLN A 216 28.34 -5.34 5.71
C GLN A 216 27.55 -4.70 6.87
N ARG A 217 26.44 -4.03 6.57
CA ARG A 217 25.58 -3.42 7.61
C ARG A 217 25.08 -4.45 8.61
N PHE A 218 24.66 -5.63 8.14
CA PHE A 218 24.27 -6.73 9.03
C PHE A 218 25.42 -7.25 9.90
N GLN A 219 26.60 -7.43 9.32
CA GLN A 219 27.80 -7.84 10.06
C GLN A 219 28.17 -6.83 11.15
N GLU A 220 28.10 -5.53 10.85
CA GLU A 220 28.35 -4.47 11.82
C GLU A 220 27.30 -4.42 12.93
N ALA A 221 26.02 -4.63 12.60
CA ALA A 221 24.90 -4.65 13.55
C ALA A 221 25.02 -5.78 14.58
N THR A 222 25.38 -6.97 14.09
CA THR A 222 25.39 -8.23 14.85
C THR A 222 26.76 -8.56 15.44
N GLY A 223 27.83 -7.98 14.89
CA GLY A 223 29.22 -8.35 15.20
C GLY A 223 29.67 -9.63 14.51
N ARG A 224 28.90 -10.14 13.55
CA ARG A 224 29.24 -11.32 12.75
C ARG A 224 30.29 -10.99 11.68
N THR A 225 31.00 -12.01 11.21
CA THR A 225 32.04 -11.88 10.17
C THR A 225 31.81 -12.81 8.99
N ASP A 226 30.80 -13.67 9.06
CA ASP A 226 30.39 -14.58 8.00
C ASP A 226 29.38 -13.92 7.06
N THR A 227 29.27 -14.47 5.85
CA THR A 227 28.11 -14.22 4.99
C THR A 227 27.00 -15.16 5.46
N PRO A 228 25.85 -14.66 5.92
CA PRO A 228 24.81 -15.51 6.48
C PRO A 228 24.17 -16.41 5.42
N GLU A 229 23.85 -17.64 5.80
CA GLU A 229 23.04 -18.54 4.98
C GLU A 229 21.64 -17.95 4.74
N ALA A 230 21.00 -18.28 3.62
CA ALA A 230 19.70 -17.69 3.25
C ALA A 230 18.59 -18.00 4.27
N SER A 231 18.66 -19.16 4.93
CA SER A 231 17.74 -19.63 5.96
C SER A 231 18.10 -19.16 7.38
N ASP A 232 19.15 -18.35 7.54
CA ASP A 232 19.52 -17.78 8.83
C ASP A 232 18.39 -16.87 9.35
N ALA A 233 17.91 -17.16 10.56
CA ALA A 233 16.77 -16.47 11.16
C ALA A 233 17.08 -15.00 11.51
N GLU A 234 18.31 -14.71 11.95
CA GLU A 234 18.75 -13.36 12.30
C GLU A 234 18.88 -12.51 11.03
N TRP A 235 19.44 -13.08 9.96
CA TRP A 235 19.51 -12.42 8.65
C TRP A 235 18.14 -12.18 8.03
N SER A 236 17.24 -13.15 8.15
CA SER A 236 15.86 -13.01 7.65
C SER A 236 15.09 -11.94 8.43
N GLN A 237 15.28 -11.86 9.75
CA GLN A 237 14.67 -10.79 10.54
C GLN A 237 15.27 -9.42 10.19
N TRP A 238 16.59 -9.30 10.11
CA TRP A 238 17.24 -8.04 9.77
C TRP A 238 16.77 -7.49 8.41
N ARG A 239 16.61 -8.37 7.40
CA ARG A 239 16.05 -8.02 6.08
C ARG A 239 14.58 -7.58 6.17
N ARG A 240 13.74 -8.27 6.95
CA ARG A 240 12.36 -7.81 7.22
C ARG A 240 12.35 -6.42 7.83
N ASP A 241 13.24 -6.16 8.79
CA ASP A 241 13.34 -4.85 9.45
C ASP A 241 13.71 -3.74 8.46
N GLN A 242 14.50 -4.02 7.41
CA GLN A 242 14.82 -3.01 6.39
C GLN A 242 13.57 -2.60 5.60
N ILE A 243 12.75 -3.55 5.17
CA ILE A 243 11.47 -3.25 4.51
C ILE A 243 10.54 -2.48 5.45
N THR A 244 10.36 -2.97 6.68
CA THR A 244 9.51 -2.32 7.68
C THR A 244 9.96 -0.89 7.97
N ASN A 245 11.27 -0.62 8.00
CA ASN A 245 11.81 0.73 8.15
C ASN A 245 11.46 1.64 6.98
N ILE A 246 11.51 1.14 5.73
CA ILE A 246 11.07 1.90 4.56
C ILE A 246 9.58 2.22 4.67
N VAL A 247 8.73 1.24 4.98
CA VAL A 247 7.27 1.44 5.15
C VAL A 247 7.00 2.50 6.22
N ARG A 248 7.66 2.42 7.38
CA ARG A 248 7.51 3.41 8.46
C ARG A 248 7.96 4.80 8.04
N ARG A 249 9.04 4.89 7.25
CA ARG A 249 9.55 6.17 6.77
C ARG A 249 8.64 6.75 5.70
N VAL A 250 8.14 5.96 4.77
CA VAL A 250 7.10 6.39 3.82
C VAL A 250 5.90 6.94 4.60
N TYR A 251 5.40 6.22 5.61
CA TYR A 251 4.26 6.68 6.42
C TYR A 251 4.49 8.05 7.07
N LEU A 252 5.57 8.20 7.84
CA LEU A 252 5.84 9.42 8.61
C LEU A 252 6.30 10.59 7.75
N GLU A 253 7.04 10.34 6.67
CA GLU A 253 7.45 11.40 5.75
C GLU A 253 6.28 11.87 4.89
N SER A 254 5.38 10.96 4.49
CA SER A 254 4.12 11.34 3.83
C SER A 254 3.23 12.18 4.75
N TYR A 255 3.04 11.74 6.00
CA TYR A 255 2.29 12.50 7.01
C TYR A 255 2.86 13.90 7.25
N ALA A 256 4.18 14.08 7.09
CA ALA A 256 4.84 15.38 7.23
C ALA A 256 4.49 16.36 6.10
N ILE A 257 4.18 15.84 4.91
CA ILE A 257 3.84 16.60 3.70
C ILE A 257 2.34 16.86 3.69
N ASP A 258 1.57 15.80 3.81
CA ASP A 258 0.12 15.82 3.85
C ASP A 258 -0.39 14.73 4.84
N PRO A 259 -1.00 15.10 5.97
CA PRO A 259 -1.54 14.13 6.92
C PRO A 259 -2.80 13.40 6.41
N GLU A 260 -3.48 13.92 5.39
CA GLU A 260 -4.70 13.33 4.82
C GLU A 260 -4.41 12.20 3.83
N VAL A 261 -3.27 12.24 3.12
CA VAL A 261 -2.86 11.20 2.16
C VAL A 261 -2.86 9.79 2.79
N LYS A 262 -3.48 8.83 2.10
CA LYS A 262 -3.61 7.44 2.58
C LYS A 262 -2.42 6.61 2.13
N ILE A 263 -1.88 5.79 3.02
CA ILE A 263 -0.75 4.90 2.73
C ILE A 263 -1.25 3.46 2.67
N SER A 264 -1.23 2.87 1.48
CA SER A 264 -1.63 1.49 1.24
C SER A 264 -0.48 0.64 0.69
N ALA A 265 -0.63 -0.68 0.75
CA ALA A 265 0.35 -1.61 0.21
C ALA A 265 -0.31 -2.84 -0.43
N ASP A 266 0.23 -3.24 -1.57
CA ASP A 266 -0.13 -4.48 -2.25
C ASP A 266 0.65 -5.64 -1.62
N THR A 267 -0.06 -6.50 -0.89
CA THR A 267 0.58 -7.53 -0.08
C THR A 267 0.36 -8.95 -0.59
N ILE A 268 1.36 -9.80 -0.37
CA ILE A 268 1.40 -11.15 -0.90
C ILE A 268 0.54 -12.10 -0.06
N THR A 269 -0.13 -13.02 -0.76
CA THR A 269 -0.98 -14.08 -0.20
C THR A 269 -0.72 -15.42 -0.90
N TYR A 270 0.56 -15.76 -1.10
CA TYR A 270 0.94 -16.95 -1.86
C TYR A 270 0.57 -18.25 -1.14
N GLY A 271 -0.08 -19.16 -1.87
CA GLY A 271 -0.52 -20.46 -1.32
C GLY A 271 -1.65 -20.31 -0.30
N TYR A 272 -1.77 -21.31 0.58
CA TYR A 272 -2.74 -21.28 1.68
C TYR A 272 -2.40 -20.21 2.71
N GLY A 273 -3.44 -19.75 3.41
CA GLY A 273 -3.33 -18.75 4.45
C GLY A 273 -2.73 -19.30 5.74
N PRO A 274 -2.53 -18.41 6.74
CA PRO A 274 -1.91 -18.77 8.02
C PRO A 274 -2.62 -19.90 8.76
N GLU A 275 -3.93 -20.10 8.58
CA GLU A 275 -4.67 -21.20 9.17
C GLU A 275 -4.09 -22.56 8.76
N THR A 276 -3.97 -22.81 7.45
CA THR A 276 -3.41 -24.07 6.93
C THR A 276 -1.91 -24.16 7.08
N GLN A 277 -1.18 -23.02 7.01
CA GLN A 277 0.27 -22.99 7.23
C GLN A 277 0.67 -23.16 8.71
N GLY A 278 -0.29 -23.09 9.64
CA GLY A 278 -0.04 -23.22 11.08
C GLY A 278 0.61 -21.99 11.70
N GLY A 279 0.36 -20.80 11.14
CA GLY A 279 0.86 -19.52 11.66
C GLY A 279 1.25 -18.53 10.56
N TRP A 280 1.25 -17.24 10.91
CA TRP A 280 1.66 -16.14 10.02
C TRP A 280 3.11 -16.31 9.57
N GLU A 281 3.98 -16.70 10.50
CA GLU A 281 5.42 -16.84 10.31
C GLU A 281 5.80 -18.00 9.38
N ASN A 282 4.88 -18.96 9.19
CA ASN A 282 5.05 -20.07 8.25
C ASN A 282 4.51 -19.75 6.85
N SER A 283 3.85 -18.61 6.66
CA SER A 283 3.37 -18.18 5.35
C SER A 283 4.52 -17.80 4.43
N ARG A 284 4.33 -17.99 3.12
CA ARG A 284 5.27 -17.52 2.10
C ARG A 284 5.46 -16.01 2.16
N THR A 285 4.43 -15.27 2.56
CA THR A 285 4.47 -13.82 2.72
C THR A 285 5.54 -13.39 3.73
N TYR A 286 5.55 -14.02 4.91
CA TYR A 286 6.52 -13.72 5.96
C TYR A 286 7.90 -14.34 5.70
N ALA A 287 7.94 -15.61 5.27
CA ALA A 287 9.18 -16.39 5.20
C ALA A 287 9.93 -16.22 3.86
N GLU A 288 9.19 -16.13 2.75
CA GLU A 288 9.78 -16.18 1.40
C GLU A 288 10.05 -14.81 0.79
N VAL A 289 9.11 -13.87 0.94
CA VAL A 289 9.24 -12.51 0.38
C VAL A 289 9.50 -11.45 1.45
N LEU A 290 9.54 -11.86 2.72
CA LEU A 290 9.89 -11.01 3.87
C LEU A 290 8.99 -9.78 4.00
N GLN A 291 7.70 -9.92 3.69
CA GLN A 291 6.71 -8.84 3.70
C GLN A 291 5.84 -8.93 4.96
N ASP A 292 6.32 -8.38 6.08
CA ASP A 292 5.65 -8.52 7.38
C ASP A 292 4.47 -7.55 7.57
N TRP A 293 3.51 -7.54 6.64
CA TRP A 293 2.42 -6.57 6.65
C TRP A 293 1.53 -6.63 7.89
N ARG A 294 1.43 -7.80 8.54
CA ARG A 294 0.68 -7.94 9.80
C ARG A 294 1.26 -7.02 10.87
N SER A 295 2.58 -6.95 11.02
CA SER A 295 3.20 -6.05 11.99
C SER A 295 3.10 -4.59 11.58
N TRP A 296 3.03 -4.29 10.28
CA TRP A 296 2.81 -2.92 9.79
C TRP A 296 1.42 -2.40 10.18
N MET A 297 0.41 -3.27 10.08
CA MET A 297 -0.96 -2.99 10.54
C MET A 297 -1.04 -2.88 12.06
N GLU A 298 -0.38 -3.77 12.80
CA GLU A 298 -0.33 -3.76 14.26
C GLU A 298 0.40 -2.52 14.82
N GLU A 299 1.50 -2.12 14.18
CA GLU A 299 2.25 -0.92 14.55
C GLU A 299 1.50 0.36 14.14
N GLY A 300 0.69 0.31 13.09
CA GLY A 300 -0.05 1.46 12.58
C GLY A 300 0.71 2.29 11.55
N ILE A 301 1.67 1.69 10.84
CA ILE A 301 2.50 2.34 9.79
C ILE A 301 1.98 2.07 8.37
N LEU A 302 0.76 1.54 8.27
CA LEU A 302 0.02 1.30 7.04
C LEU A 302 -1.44 1.62 7.29
N ASP A 303 -2.06 2.46 6.45
CA ASP A 303 -3.47 2.81 6.60
C ASP A 303 -4.39 1.71 6.05
N ILE A 304 -4.04 1.20 4.86
CA ILE A 304 -4.81 0.17 4.16
C ILE A 304 -3.90 -0.98 3.73
N ASN A 305 -4.17 -2.19 4.21
CA ASN A 305 -3.63 -3.40 3.60
C ASN A 305 -4.49 -3.82 2.40
N MET A 306 -3.89 -3.91 1.22
CA MET A 306 -4.53 -4.42 0.00
C MET A 306 -3.93 -5.79 -0.39
N PRO A 307 -4.34 -6.90 0.26
CA PRO A 307 -3.82 -8.21 -0.10
C PRO A 307 -4.19 -8.56 -1.53
N MET A 308 -3.17 -8.85 -2.35
CA MET A 308 -3.30 -9.37 -3.71
C MET A 308 -3.75 -10.84 -3.64
N ASN A 309 -5.00 -11.08 -3.27
CA ASN A 309 -5.57 -12.41 -3.08
C ASN A 309 -5.95 -13.06 -4.41
N TYR A 310 -4.95 -13.20 -5.27
CA TYR A 310 -5.11 -13.61 -6.66
C TYR A 310 -5.29 -15.12 -6.74
N LYS A 311 -6.55 -15.54 -6.68
CA LYS A 311 -6.99 -16.95 -6.64
C LYS A 311 -8.08 -17.19 -7.66
N ARG A 312 -8.13 -18.43 -8.16
CA ARG A 312 -9.20 -18.90 -9.05
C ARG A 312 -10.34 -19.47 -8.24
N GLU A 313 -11.52 -18.89 -8.41
CA GLU A 313 -12.76 -19.32 -7.76
C GLU A 313 -13.12 -20.78 -8.10
N HIS A 314 -12.88 -21.17 -9.34
CA HIS A 314 -13.22 -22.50 -9.86
C HIS A 314 -12.19 -23.60 -9.53
N PHE A 315 -11.15 -23.30 -8.72
CA PHE A 315 -10.14 -24.28 -8.31
C PHE A 315 -10.42 -24.74 -6.86
N VAL A 316 -11.15 -25.84 -6.73
CA VAL A 316 -11.62 -26.37 -5.44
C VAL A 316 -10.94 -27.67 -4.99
N ASP A 317 -10.14 -28.28 -5.86
CA ASP A 317 -9.51 -29.57 -5.61
C ASP A 317 -8.16 -29.44 -4.88
N GLU A 318 -7.92 -30.33 -3.92
CA GLU A 318 -6.62 -30.46 -3.26
C GLU A 318 -5.56 -31.07 -4.21
N PRO A 319 -4.27 -30.69 -4.09
CA PRO A 319 -3.68 -29.81 -3.07
C PRO A 319 -3.62 -28.31 -3.45
N ASN A 320 -4.37 -27.88 -4.47
CA ASN A 320 -4.33 -26.51 -5.00
C ASN A 320 -5.73 -25.87 -4.94
N ASN A 321 -6.39 -26.01 -3.80
CA ASN A 321 -7.73 -25.48 -3.57
C ASN A 321 -7.64 -23.96 -3.36
N GLN A 322 -7.65 -23.20 -4.46
CA GLN A 322 -7.49 -21.75 -4.44
C GLN A 322 -8.71 -21.02 -3.90
N LEU A 323 -9.91 -21.61 -3.99
CA LEU A 323 -11.09 -21.09 -3.30
C LEU A 323 -10.85 -21.02 -1.79
N ARG A 324 -10.39 -22.13 -1.20
CA ARG A 324 -10.03 -22.16 0.22
C ARG A 324 -8.90 -21.20 0.56
N MET A 325 -7.86 -21.12 -0.28
CA MET A 325 -6.79 -20.14 -0.08
C MET A 325 -7.35 -18.71 -0.05
N TYR A 326 -8.31 -18.39 -0.93
CA TYR A 326 -8.95 -17.08 -0.98
C TYR A 326 -9.68 -16.76 0.32
N GLU A 327 -10.51 -17.69 0.80
CA GLU A 327 -11.29 -17.55 2.04
C GLU A 327 -10.40 -17.42 3.29
N GLU A 328 -9.33 -18.22 3.38
CA GLU A 328 -8.38 -18.16 4.50
C GLU A 328 -7.68 -16.80 4.57
N TRP A 329 -7.20 -16.29 3.42
CA TRP A 329 -6.52 -14.99 3.38
C TRP A 329 -7.48 -13.82 3.64
N ASN A 330 -8.73 -13.90 3.15
CA ASN A 330 -9.75 -12.91 3.47
C ASN A 330 -10.03 -12.88 4.98
N THR A 331 -10.24 -14.05 5.58
CA THR A 331 -10.47 -14.16 7.04
C THR A 331 -9.30 -13.60 7.82
N PHE A 332 -8.07 -13.97 7.44
CA PHE A 332 -6.87 -13.50 8.11
C PHE A 332 -6.70 -11.99 8.00
N ALA A 333 -6.88 -11.40 6.80
CA ALA A 333 -6.79 -9.97 6.60
C ALA A 333 -7.84 -9.22 7.42
N LYS A 334 -9.09 -9.69 7.46
CA LYS A 334 -10.19 -9.08 8.22
C LYS A 334 -9.94 -9.08 9.72
N ASP A 335 -9.38 -10.16 10.25
CA ASP A 335 -9.14 -10.36 11.69
C ASP A 335 -7.82 -9.74 12.18
N HIS A 336 -6.98 -9.24 11.28
CA HIS A 336 -5.68 -8.61 11.60
C HIS A 336 -5.55 -7.19 11.04
N GLN A 337 -6.67 -6.45 11.02
CA GLN A 337 -6.70 -5.03 10.67
C GLN A 337 -6.22 -4.12 11.81
N PHE A 338 -6.34 -4.58 13.07
CA PHE A 338 -6.04 -3.78 14.26
C PHE A 338 -6.82 -2.45 14.24
N ASP A 339 -6.12 -1.31 14.39
CA ASP A 339 -6.71 0.03 14.31
C ASP A 339 -6.58 0.63 12.89
N ARG A 340 -6.47 -0.22 11.86
CA ARG A 340 -6.28 0.13 10.45
C ARG A 340 -7.33 -0.57 9.58
N GLN A 341 -7.18 -0.52 8.26
CA GLN A 341 -8.17 -1.04 7.31
C GLN A 341 -7.59 -2.09 6.35
N ALA A 342 -8.43 -3.02 5.91
CA ALA A 342 -8.14 -3.94 4.81
C ALA A 342 -9.15 -3.77 3.68
N VAL A 343 -8.64 -3.81 2.45
CA VAL A 343 -9.41 -3.82 1.21
C VAL A 343 -8.98 -5.05 0.41
N ILE A 344 -9.88 -6.00 0.21
CA ILE A 344 -9.49 -7.30 -0.36
C ILE A 344 -9.26 -7.19 -1.87
N GLY A 345 -8.09 -7.61 -2.34
CA GLY A 345 -7.74 -7.64 -3.75
C GLY A 345 -8.09 -8.95 -4.45
N SER A 346 -8.80 -8.89 -5.58
CA SER A 346 -9.11 -10.05 -6.42
C SER A 346 -8.43 -9.96 -7.79
N ALA A 347 -8.04 -11.12 -8.33
CA ALA A 347 -7.53 -11.22 -9.70
C ALA A 347 -8.67 -11.50 -10.68
N LEU A 348 -9.28 -10.44 -11.21
CA LEU A 348 -10.28 -10.50 -12.27
C LEU A 348 -9.80 -11.32 -13.48
N TYR A 349 -8.57 -11.08 -13.94
CA TYR A 349 -7.99 -11.79 -15.09
C TYR A 349 -7.86 -13.31 -14.92
N LEU A 350 -7.94 -13.82 -13.68
CA LEU A 350 -7.88 -15.26 -13.38
C LEU A 350 -9.27 -15.92 -13.32
N ASN A 351 -10.34 -15.14 -13.32
CA ASN A 351 -11.70 -15.62 -13.09
C ASN A 351 -12.63 -15.31 -14.26
N PHE A 352 -13.64 -16.16 -14.43
CA PHE A 352 -14.83 -15.78 -15.19
C PHE A 352 -15.61 -14.71 -14.40
N ILE A 353 -16.56 -14.04 -15.04
CA ILE A 353 -17.29 -12.94 -14.40
C ILE A 353 -18.03 -13.44 -13.15
N GLU A 354 -18.71 -14.58 -13.22
CA GLU A 354 -19.44 -15.14 -12.06
C GLU A 354 -18.50 -15.36 -10.87
N GLY A 355 -17.30 -15.89 -11.13
CA GLY A 355 -16.32 -16.11 -10.08
C GLY A 355 -15.75 -14.80 -9.51
N SER A 356 -15.68 -13.75 -10.30
CA SER A 356 -15.25 -12.43 -9.82
C SER A 356 -16.32 -11.80 -8.91
N VAL A 357 -17.60 -11.89 -9.28
CA VAL A 357 -18.70 -11.39 -8.44
C VAL A 357 -18.79 -12.19 -7.14
N ASP A 358 -18.65 -13.51 -7.19
CA ASP A 358 -18.58 -14.38 -6.02
C ASP A 358 -17.45 -13.99 -5.07
N GLN A 359 -16.27 -13.64 -5.61
CA GLN A 359 -15.15 -13.17 -4.80
C GLN A 359 -15.40 -11.80 -4.17
N VAL A 360 -16.06 -10.86 -4.87
CA VAL A 360 -16.45 -9.57 -4.29
C VAL A 360 -17.38 -9.79 -3.09
N ARG A 361 -18.39 -10.67 -3.22
CA ARG A 361 -19.29 -11.00 -2.12
C ARG A 361 -18.54 -11.58 -0.92
N LYS A 362 -17.66 -12.58 -1.15
CA LYS A 362 -16.81 -13.17 -0.08
C LYS A 362 -15.84 -12.18 0.54
N ALA A 363 -15.36 -11.20 -0.22
CA ALA A 363 -14.50 -10.13 0.28
C ALA A 363 -15.23 -9.25 1.29
N LEU A 364 -16.49 -8.88 1.01
CA LEU A 364 -17.29 -7.97 1.84
C LEU A 364 -18.00 -8.66 3.01
N GLU A 365 -18.22 -9.98 2.94
CA GLU A 365 -18.79 -10.74 4.04
C GLU A 365 -17.94 -10.66 5.32
N PRO A 366 -18.55 -10.54 6.52
CA PRO A 366 -17.80 -10.57 7.77
C PRO A 366 -17.08 -11.91 7.98
N SER A 367 -15.93 -11.87 8.67
CA SER A 367 -15.29 -13.08 9.20
C SER A 367 -16.16 -13.75 10.26
N ALA A 368 -15.81 -14.98 10.65
CA ALA A 368 -16.45 -15.66 11.78
C ALA A 368 -16.30 -14.89 13.11
N SER A 369 -15.28 -14.03 13.23
CA SER A 369 -15.06 -13.14 14.37
C SER A 369 -15.93 -11.87 14.32
N GLY A 370 -16.66 -11.65 13.22
CA GLY A 370 -17.51 -10.49 12.99
C GLY A 370 -16.80 -9.27 12.41
N ASN A 371 -15.53 -9.41 11.98
CA ASN A 371 -14.77 -8.32 11.37
C ASN A 371 -14.98 -8.29 9.86
N SER A 372 -15.18 -7.11 9.29
CA SER A 372 -15.31 -6.91 7.84
C SER A 372 -14.12 -6.14 7.31
N ALA A 373 -13.72 -6.46 6.07
CA ALA A 373 -12.88 -5.56 5.29
C ALA A 373 -13.71 -4.32 4.94
N VAL A 374 -13.09 -3.16 4.82
CA VAL A 374 -13.80 -1.92 4.48
C VAL A 374 -14.09 -1.79 2.99
N GLY A 375 -13.64 -2.75 2.17
CA GLY A 375 -13.86 -2.69 0.74
C GLY A 375 -13.20 -3.79 -0.08
N TRP A 376 -13.22 -3.58 -1.39
CA TRP A 376 -12.70 -4.49 -2.41
C TRP A 376 -11.99 -3.73 -3.53
N VAL A 377 -10.96 -4.36 -4.11
CA VAL A 377 -10.24 -3.84 -5.27
C VAL A 377 -9.96 -4.93 -6.32
N GLY A 378 -10.23 -4.63 -7.59
CA GLY A 378 -10.09 -5.58 -8.70
C GLY A 378 -8.83 -5.40 -9.52
N TYR A 379 -8.04 -6.46 -9.71
CA TYR A 379 -6.88 -6.50 -10.63
C TYR A 379 -7.19 -7.34 -11.89
N SER A 380 -7.14 -6.82 -13.11
CA SER A 380 -6.90 -5.43 -13.48
C SER A 380 -7.97 -4.92 -14.43
N TYR A 381 -8.14 -3.60 -14.45
CA TYR A 381 -9.06 -2.90 -15.35
C TYR A 381 -8.88 -3.30 -16.83
N ARG A 382 -7.63 -3.48 -17.26
CA ARG A 382 -7.31 -3.83 -18.65
C ARG A 382 -7.80 -5.23 -19.03
N THR A 383 -7.73 -6.17 -18.09
CA THR A 383 -8.07 -7.60 -18.30
C THR A 383 -9.07 -8.05 -17.24
N PRO A 384 -10.37 -7.72 -17.42
CA PRO A 384 -11.40 -7.87 -16.38
C PRO A 384 -11.93 -9.31 -16.22
N ASP A 385 -11.44 -10.27 -17.02
CA ASP A 385 -11.81 -11.68 -16.92
C ASP A 385 -10.87 -12.61 -17.70
N VAL A 386 -11.08 -13.92 -17.57
CA VAL A 386 -10.40 -14.97 -18.34
C VAL A 386 -10.62 -14.84 -19.84
N GLY A 387 -11.83 -14.51 -20.32
CA GLY A 387 -12.12 -14.38 -21.74
C GLY A 387 -11.31 -13.26 -22.41
N THR A 388 -11.09 -12.15 -21.70
CA THR A 388 -10.16 -11.11 -22.14
C THR A 388 -8.71 -11.60 -22.11
N LEU A 389 -8.30 -12.32 -21.05
CA LEU A 389 -6.94 -12.85 -20.92
C LEU A 389 -6.59 -13.82 -22.06
N THR A 390 -7.52 -14.68 -22.46
CA THR A 390 -7.32 -15.68 -23.53
C THR A 390 -7.53 -15.12 -24.93
N GLY A 391 -7.99 -13.87 -25.05
CA GLY A 391 -8.25 -13.21 -26.33
C GLY A 391 -9.55 -13.65 -27.00
N GLU A 392 -10.48 -14.25 -26.26
CA GLU A 392 -11.82 -14.62 -26.74
C GLU A 392 -12.74 -13.41 -26.93
N ARG A 393 -12.49 -12.33 -26.17
CA ARG A 393 -13.16 -11.04 -26.28
C ARG A 393 -12.20 -9.88 -26.02
N THR A 394 -12.59 -8.68 -26.39
CA THR A 394 -11.84 -7.46 -26.10
C THR A 394 -11.98 -7.05 -24.64
N GLY A 395 -11.04 -6.26 -24.13
CA GLY A 395 -11.14 -5.72 -22.77
C GLY A 395 -12.33 -4.76 -22.58
N GLU A 396 -12.76 -4.07 -23.64
CA GLU A 396 -13.96 -3.23 -23.62
C GLU A 396 -15.23 -4.06 -23.41
N GLU A 397 -15.43 -5.11 -24.21
CA GLU A 397 -16.53 -6.06 -24.04
C GLU A 397 -16.48 -6.72 -22.66
N GLY A 398 -15.28 -7.07 -22.19
CA GLY A 398 -15.09 -7.68 -20.89
C GLY A 398 -15.44 -6.77 -19.72
N ARG A 399 -15.06 -5.49 -19.81
CA ARG A 399 -15.38 -4.49 -18.79
C ARG A 399 -16.87 -4.26 -18.76
N ALA A 400 -17.49 -3.93 -19.89
CA ALA A 400 -18.93 -3.66 -19.97
C ALA A 400 -19.76 -4.77 -19.28
N GLU A 401 -19.38 -6.03 -19.49
CA GLU A 401 -20.08 -7.17 -18.90
C GLU A 401 -19.81 -7.34 -17.40
N LEU A 402 -18.57 -7.12 -16.94
CA LEU A 402 -18.25 -7.11 -15.51
C LEU A 402 -18.99 -5.98 -14.77
N LEU A 403 -18.99 -4.76 -15.33
CA LEU A 403 -19.69 -3.61 -14.75
C LEU A 403 -21.18 -3.90 -14.56
N ARG A 404 -21.81 -4.47 -15.60
CA ARG A 404 -23.21 -4.91 -15.54
C ARG A 404 -23.43 -5.95 -14.45
N ALA A 405 -22.54 -6.95 -14.34
CA ALA A 405 -22.66 -8.00 -13.34
C ALA A 405 -22.54 -7.48 -11.89
N LEU A 406 -21.76 -6.42 -11.67
CA LEU A 406 -21.59 -5.82 -10.35
C LEU A 406 -22.78 -4.93 -9.94
N THR A 407 -23.43 -4.27 -10.90
CA THR A 407 -24.39 -3.19 -10.62
C THR A 407 -25.84 -3.53 -10.96
N GLU A 408 -26.08 -4.51 -11.83
CA GLU A 408 -27.39 -4.91 -12.31
C GLU A 408 -27.65 -6.41 -12.09
N PRO A 409 -28.92 -6.83 -11.94
CA PRO A 409 -29.27 -8.24 -11.97
C PRO A 409 -28.79 -8.89 -13.27
N SER A 410 -28.04 -9.98 -13.17
CA SER A 410 -27.43 -10.66 -14.32
C SER A 410 -27.39 -12.18 -14.12
N GLU A 411 -27.07 -12.91 -15.19
CA GLU A 411 -26.84 -14.35 -15.16
C GLU A 411 -25.58 -14.78 -14.41
N TYR A 412 -24.73 -13.83 -14.01
CA TYR A 412 -23.49 -14.11 -13.28
C TYR A 412 -23.69 -14.14 -11.77
N ASP A 413 -24.84 -13.67 -11.29
CA ASP A 413 -25.13 -13.56 -9.86
C ASP A 413 -26.63 -13.63 -9.60
N ASP A 414 -27.07 -14.77 -9.06
CA ASP A 414 -28.47 -15.00 -8.67
C ASP A 414 -28.86 -14.28 -7.37
N VAL A 415 -27.90 -13.64 -6.67
CA VAL A 415 -28.15 -12.90 -5.42
C VAL A 415 -28.61 -11.47 -5.71
N THR A 416 -29.73 -11.08 -5.10
CA THR A 416 -30.28 -9.73 -5.24
C THR A 416 -30.39 -9.01 -3.89
N PRO A 417 -30.07 -7.70 -3.81
CA PRO A 417 -29.59 -6.84 -4.91
C PRO A 417 -28.16 -7.18 -5.37
N PRO A 418 -27.75 -6.73 -6.58
CA PRO A 418 -26.36 -6.81 -7.06
C PRO A 418 -25.37 -6.25 -6.03
N VAL A 419 -24.14 -6.74 -6.05
CA VAL A 419 -23.16 -6.43 -5.01
C VAL A 419 -22.85 -4.92 -4.89
N PHE A 420 -22.87 -4.19 -6.01
CA PHE A 420 -22.73 -2.72 -6.08
C PHE A 420 -23.99 -2.05 -6.63
N ALA A 421 -25.18 -2.47 -6.17
CA ALA A 421 -26.45 -1.90 -6.63
C ALA A 421 -26.64 -0.41 -6.29
N GLU A 422 -25.99 0.09 -5.24
CA GLU A 422 -26.05 1.48 -4.78
C GLU A 422 -24.66 2.10 -4.75
N THR A 423 -24.57 3.43 -4.76
CA THR A 423 -23.31 4.16 -4.56
C THR A 423 -22.76 3.94 -3.15
N ALA A 424 -21.45 4.10 -3.00
CA ALA A 424 -20.77 4.02 -1.71
C ALA A 424 -19.87 5.24 -1.47
N THR A 425 -19.77 5.62 -0.21
CA THR A 425 -18.84 6.63 0.29
C THR A 425 -17.53 5.98 0.68
N ILE A 426 -16.43 6.74 0.57
CA ILE A 426 -15.13 6.28 1.06
C ILE A 426 -15.20 6.13 2.59
N PRO A 427 -14.82 4.96 3.14
CA PRO A 427 -14.79 4.75 4.58
C PRO A 427 -13.88 5.77 5.29
N ALA A 428 -14.39 6.37 6.36
CA ALA A 428 -13.63 7.25 7.23
C ALA A 428 -12.41 6.54 7.85
N MET A 429 -11.35 7.29 8.10
CA MET A 429 -10.16 6.82 8.82
C MET A 429 -10.01 7.64 10.11
N PRO A 430 -10.55 7.17 11.25
CA PRO A 430 -10.58 7.97 12.48
C PRO A 430 -9.21 8.48 12.93
N TRP A 431 -8.13 7.74 12.64
CA TRP A 431 -6.76 8.13 12.97
C TRP A 431 -6.18 9.24 12.06
N LYS A 432 -6.85 9.57 10.95
CA LYS A 432 -6.53 10.72 10.07
C LYS A 432 -7.58 11.83 10.17
N ASP A 433 -8.87 11.49 10.16
CA ASP A 433 -9.97 12.47 10.15
C ASP A 433 -10.13 13.18 11.50
N SER A 434 -9.79 12.51 12.59
CA SER A 434 -9.92 13.03 13.96
C SER A 434 -8.89 12.38 14.88
N PRO A 435 -7.59 12.59 14.63
CA PRO A 435 -6.52 11.89 15.30
C PRO A 435 -6.57 12.14 16.81
N THR A 436 -6.40 11.08 17.59
CA THR A 436 -6.26 11.13 19.05
C THR A 436 -4.81 10.93 19.51
N TYR A 437 -3.95 10.50 18.59
CA TYR A 437 -2.52 10.29 18.78
C TYR A 437 -1.70 11.25 17.93
N GLY A 438 -0.44 11.44 18.29
CA GLY A 438 0.57 12.11 17.46
C GLY A 438 1.73 11.18 17.13
N HIS A 439 2.67 11.70 16.37
CA HIS A 439 3.80 10.94 15.85
C HIS A 439 5.14 11.63 16.16
N LEU A 440 6.23 10.87 16.08
CA LEU A 440 7.58 11.38 16.24
C LEU A 440 8.50 10.77 15.19
N ARG A 441 9.27 11.60 14.50
CA ARG A 441 10.44 11.18 13.73
C ARG A 441 11.71 11.82 14.23
N GLY A 442 12.84 11.27 13.82
CA GLY A 442 14.12 11.89 14.12
C GLY A 442 15.30 11.20 13.48
N THR A 443 16.48 11.78 13.70
CA THR A 443 17.75 11.22 13.25
C THR A 443 18.72 11.10 14.41
N VAL A 444 19.64 10.14 14.29
CA VAL A 444 20.76 9.96 15.21
C VAL A 444 22.05 10.10 14.42
N GLN A 445 22.91 11.01 14.87
CA GLN A 445 24.23 11.24 14.30
C GLN A 445 25.31 11.22 15.38
N ASP A 446 26.56 11.00 14.99
CA ASP A 446 27.72 11.22 15.86
C ASP A 446 28.07 12.72 15.98
N ARG A 447 29.22 13.02 16.60
CA ARG A 447 29.70 14.40 16.73
C ARG A 447 30.24 15.01 15.44
N ALA A 448 30.65 14.19 14.49
CA ALA A 448 31.11 14.60 13.17
C ALA A 448 29.93 14.85 12.21
N GLY A 449 28.72 14.44 12.58
CA GLY A 449 27.52 14.54 11.74
C GLY A 449 27.27 13.28 10.92
N THR A 450 28.00 12.19 11.18
CA THR A 450 27.79 10.90 10.53
C THR A 450 26.52 10.26 11.08
N ALA A 451 25.62 9.83 10.20
CA ALA A 451 24.46 9.02 10.56
C ALA A 451 24.87 7.74 11.32
N LEU A 452 24.10 7.36 12.33
CA LEU A 452 24.35 6.13 13.10
C LEU A 452 23.30 5.07 12.80
N ASP A 453 23.72 4.05 12.06
CA ASP A 453 22.92 2.87 11.72
C ASP A 453 22.82 1.88 12.89
N GLN A 454 21.69 1.17 12.96
CA GLN A 454 21.45 0.07 13.91
C GLN A 454 21.61 0.45 15.39
N VAL A 455 21.31 1.71 15.75
CA VAL A 455 21.35 2.19 17.13
C VAL A 455 19.96 2.21 17.74
N GLN A 456 19.86 1.75 19.00
CA GLN A 456 18.59 1.76 19.73
C GLN A 456 18.22 3.15 20.23
N VAL A 457 17.01 3.57 19.90
CA VAL A 457 16.34 4.77 20.38
C VAL A 457 15.15 4.36 21.24
N LYS A 458 15.10 4.85 22.47
CA LYS A 458 14.03 4.59 23.43
C LYS A 458 13.23 5.85 23.69
N ILE A 459 11.92 5.70 23.75
CA ILE A 459 11.01 6.80 24.08
C ILE A 459 10.30 6.52 25.42
N TYR A 460 10.36 7.48 26.33
CA TYR A 460 9.83 7.37 27.69
C TYR A 460 8.78 8.45 27.96
N ALA A 461 7.59 8.05 28.40
CA ALA A 461 6.53 8.97 28.82
C ALA A 461 6.87 9.63 30.17
N LEU A 462 6.74 10.96 30.24
CA LEU A 462 7.01 11.78 31.42
C LEU A 462 5.72 12.13 32.19
N PRO A 463 5.81 12.40 33.51
CA PRO A 463 7.02 12.50 34.33
C PRO A 463 7.55 11.16 34.86
N LYS A 464 6.79 10.06 34.73
CA LYS A 464 7.12 8.76 35.34
C LYS A 464 8.31 8.03 34.68
N ARG A 465 8.77 8.49 33.51
CA ARG A 465 9.80 7.83 32.68
C ARG A 465 9.45 6.37 32.38
N LYS A 466 8.18 6.10 32.08
CA LYS A 466 7.73 4.77 31.64
C LYS A 466 8.22 4.57 30.22
N LEU A 467 8.97 3.49 29.95
CA LEU A 467 9.32 3.12 28.58
C LEU A 467 8.02 2.87 27.81
N VAL A 468 7.85 3.59 26.70
CA VAL A 468 6.72 3.39 25.79
C VAL A 468 7.14 2.42 24.71
N ASP A 469 8.26 2.70 24.04
CA ASP A 469 8.73 1.87 22.93
C ASP A 469 10.24 2.01 22.67
N THR A 470 10.79 1.11 21.87
CA THR A 470 12.17 1.09 21.38
C THR A 470 12.19 0.92 19.86
N ARG A 471 13.03 1.69 19.19
CA ARG A 471 13.26 1.61 17.74
C ARG A 471 14.75 1.48 17.45
N ILE A 472 15.06 0.91 16.30
CA ILE A 472 16.42 0.83 15.77
C ILE A 472 16.49 1.81 14.60
N THR A 473 17.57 2.59 14.53
CA THR A 473 17.78 3.49 13.40
C THR A 473 18.08 2.74 12.10
N ASP A 474 17.62 3.30 10.98
CA ASP A 474 18.02 2.82 9.65
C ASP A 474 19.44 3.31 9.27
N GLY A 475 19.89 2.97 8.06
CA GLY A 475 21.23 3.31 7.58
C GLY A 475 21.50 4.81 7.40
N SER A 476 20.46 5.64 7.39
CA SER A 476 20.57 7.11 7.41
C SER A 476 20.55 7.69 8.84
N GLY A 477 20.47 6.81 9.85
CA GLY A 477 20.30 7.20 11.24
C GLY A 477 18.87 7.60 11.58
N TRP A 478 17.92 7.42 10.68
CA TRP A 478 16.52 7.82 10.86
C TRP A 478 15.76 6.83 11.73
N PHE A 479 14.81 7.32 12.52
CA PHE A 479 13.87 6.52 13.29
C PHE A 479 12.50 7.21 13.37
N GLY A 480 11.47 6.42 13.67
CA GLY A 480 10.10 6.90 13.80
C GLY A 480 9.28 6.13 14.84
N PHE A 481 8.35 6.82 15.49
CA PHE A 481 7.35 6.28 16.39
C PHE A 481 5.98 6.82 15.96
N VAL A 482 5.00 5.92 15.80
CA VAL A 482 3.61 6.27 15.49
C VAL A 482 2.72 6.10 16.72
N ASP A 483 1.49 6.61 16.63
CA ASP A 483 0.41 6.43 17.61
C ASP A 483 0.81 6.69 19.07
N LEU A 484 1.53 7.79 19.30
CA LEU A 484 1.93 8.22 20.63
C LEU A 484 0.81 9.04 21.28
N GLU A 485 0.43 8.68 22.52
CA GLU A 485 -0.50 9.49 23.31
C GLU A 485 -0.02 10.96 23.42
N PRO A 486 -0.91 11.96 23.35
CA PRO A 486 -0.53 13.34 23.58
C PRO A 486 0.12 13.53 24.95
N GLY A 487 1.30 14.14 25.00
CA GLY A 487 2.09 14.18 26.23
C GLY A 487 3.50 14.68 26.07
N ARG A 488 4.30 14.53 27.14
CA ARG A 488 5.72 14.88 27.15
C ARG A 488 6.56 13.62 27.21
N TYR A 489 7.60 13.58 26.41
CA TYR A 489 8.46 12.43 26.23
C TYR A 489 9.93 12.78 26.39
N LEU A 490 10.70 11.82 26.88
CA LEU A 490 12.15 11.79 26.79
C LEU A 490 12.52 10.76 25.72
N VAL A 491 13.17 11.21 24.66
CA VAL A 491 13.76 10.37 23.62
C VAL A 491 15.24 10.21 23.94
N ARG A 492 15.75 8.97 23.89
CA ARG A 492 17.12 8.67 24.30
C ARG A 492 17.75 7.62 23.40
N VAL A 493 18.97 7.89 22.96
CA VAL A 493 19.86 6.89 22.37
C VAL A 493 20.42 6.00 23.48
N GLU A 494 20.31 4.68 23.34
CA GLU A 494 20.93 3.73 24.24
C GLU A 494 22.27 3.23 23.66
N GLU A 495 23.36 3.55 24.33
CA GLU A 495 24.71 3.09 23.97
C GLU A 495 25.04 1.80 24.76
N LYS A 496 25.67 0.81 24.10
CA LYS A 496 26.05 -0.48 24.73
C LYS A 496 27.01 -0.32 25.93
N GLU A 497 27.71 0.81 26.08
CA GLU A 497 28.77 0.97 27.10
C GLU A 497 28.76 2.30 27.91
N SER A 498 27.83 3.24 27.69
CA SER A 498 27.83 4.51 28.42
C SER A 498 26.44 5.04 28.77
N ALA A 499 26.29 5.58 30.00
CA ALA A 499 25.05 6.16 30.50
C ALA A 499 24.73 7.55 29.90
N ARG A 500 25.46 8.02 28.87
CA ARG A 500 25.31 9.37 28.29
C ARG A 500 25.10 9.30 26.78
N GLY A 501 24.10 8.56 26.29
CA GLY A 501 23.63 8.72 24.91
C GLY A 501 22.89 10.06 24.72
N GLY A 502 22.73 10.49 23.46
CA GLY A 502 21.96 11.67 23.09
C GLY A 502 20.52 11.61 23.63
N THR A 503 20.01 12.74 24.11
CA THR A 503 18.65 12.84 24.65
C THR A 503 17.94 14.09 24.17
N ALA A 504 16.64 13.98 23.89
CA ALA A 504 15.76 15.10 23.62
C ALA A 504 14.49 15.01 24.46
N PHE A 505 13.95 16.17 24.85
CA PHE A 505 12.61 16.28 25.42
C PHE A 505 11.67 16.79 24.34
N VAL A 506 10.58 16.08 24.10
CA VAL A 506 9.61 16.42 23.05
C VAL A 506 8.20 16.42 23.63
N ARG A 507 7.34 17.26 23.07
CA ARG A 507 5.91 17.27 23.35
C ARG A 507 5.21 16.74 22.10
N ILE A 508 4.32 15.78 22.30
CA ILE A 508 3.49 15.20 21.24
C ILE A 508 2.07 15.70 21.45
N GLU A 509 1.44 16.16 20.39
CA GLU A 509 0.03 16.55 20.34
C GLU A 509 -0.71 15.67 19.34
N ALA A 510 -2.02 15.54 19.49
CA ALA A 510 -2.83 14.74 18.59
C ALA A 510 -2.83 15.35 17.18
N GLY A 511 -2.63 14.53 16.16
CA GLY A 511 -2.56 14.96 14.76
C GLY A 511 -1.27 15.67 14.37
N GLU A 512 -0.28 15.77 15.27
CA GLU A 512 1.00 16.41 14.97
C GLU A 512 2.12 15.38 14.81
N LEU A 513 3.04 15.66 13.89
CA LEU A 513 4.33 14.97 13.77
C LEU A 513 5.43 15.84 14.36
N ALA A 514 5.98 15.39 15.48
CA ALA A 514 7.16 16.01 16.07
C ALA A 514 8.46 15.50 15.42
N SER A 515 9.51 16.32 15.47
CA SER A 515 10.84 15.98 14.97
C SER A 515 11.91 16.22 16.02
N VAL A 516 12.91 15.33 16.08
CA VAL A 516 14.09 15.49 16.94
C VAL A 516 15.38 15.12 16.21
N GLU A 517 16.47 15.81 16.53
CA GLU A 517 17.82 15.41 16.15
C GLU A 517 18.60 15.02 17.40
N LEU A 518 19.15 13.81 17.40
CA LEU A 518 19.92 13.28 18.52
C LEU A 518 21.39 13.17 18.12
N ARG A 519 22.27 13.67 18.99
CA ARG A 519 23.72 13.47 18.85
C ARG A 519 24.21 12.45 19.86
N SER A 520 24.74 11.34 19.36
CA SER A 520 25.39 10.30 20.15
C SER A 520 26.82 10.71 20.54
N PHE A 521 27.32 10.17 21.65
CA PHE A 521 28.67 10.46 22.13
C PHE A 521 29.72 9.50 21.57
N GLN A 522 29.28 8.42 20.91
CA GLN A 522 30.13 7.54 20.12
C GLN A 522 30.19 8.02 18.68
N GLY A 523 31.35 8.58 18.28
CA GLY A 523 31.86 8.44 16.91
C GLY A 523 32.92 7.34 16.97
N ARG A 524 32.83 6.34 16.10
CA ARG A 524 33.92 5.35 15.94
C ARG A 524 35.01 5.92 15.04
#